data_AF-A0A1I5EXC8-F1
#
_entry.id   AF-A0A1I5EXC8-F1
#
_cell.length_a   1.000
_cell.length_b   1.000
_cell.length_c   1.000
_cell.angle_alpha   90.00
_cell.angle_beta   90.00
_cell.angle_gamma   90.00
#
_symmetry.space_group_name_H-M   'P 1'
#
loop_
_entity.id
_entity.type
_entity.pdbx_description
1 polymer ?
#
loop_
_entity_poly.entity_id
_entity_poly.type
_entity_poly.pdbx_seq_one_letter_code
_entity_poly.pdbx_strand_id
1 'polypeptide(L)'
;PSNVQIEPGRAAFVKATLKPRQIIWFGSKEERPYTFAVKRSGVTPLDVEGTYVQRSFLPGWLATCLGIFLALAITFLTLWLAYRPPVVSATTELREAAVSTLPPSPSPSLSAPAEPTPSPPAVSSAPPQTEEPKSDGGSGGDDGGGGSGGGGEEKPKKAPTAATAVRQLAASDPGGRHICYRAFVKGKGWTAPECDGDTAGTVGQGRPLTALNIAVAGVGGTASAAFVHNPGSTNGQGHYVEPWSGAPDGLDNYVGDSKKDAPAMLGFTVNVDEGARGVCQSVHQKDRGWQNLACDKPGEGERYIFGGTLDNGIWLEAVKFTV
;
A
#
# COMPACT_ATOMS: atom_id res chain seq x y z
N PRO A 1 20.09 25.16 24.63
CA PRO A 1 20.47 26.30 25.50
C PRO A 1 21.71 26.99 24.91
N SER A 2 21.87 28.31 25.07
CA SER A 2 23.00 29.07 24.51
C SER A 2 24.25 29.07 25.40
N ASN A 3 24.09 28.78 26.69
CA ASN A 3 25.15 28.66 27.68
C ASN A 3 24.87 27.49 28.63
N VAL A 4 25.93 26.89 29.17
CA VAL A 4 25.88 25.81 30.16
C VAL A 4 27.07 25.99 31.10
N GLN A 5 26.85 25.93 32.41
CA GLN A 5 27.92 25.86 33.41
C GLN A 5 28.14 24.38 33.79
N ILE A 6 29.40 23.97 33.87
CA ILE A 6 29.81 22.61 34.23
C ILE A 6 30.89 22.75 35.29
N GLU A 7 30.70 22.10 36.44
CA GLU A 7 31.70 22.08 37.51
C GLU A 7 32.97 21.30 37.08
N PRO A 8 34.17 21.70 37.56
CA PRO A 8 35.40 20.96 37.29
C PRO A 8 35.26 19.46 37.64
N GLY A 9 35.70 18.59 36.73
CA GLY A 9 35.64 17.14 36.90
C GLY A 9 34.28 16.48 36.62
N ARG A 10 33.24 17.24 36.26
CA ARG A 10 31.94 16.67 35.83
C ARG A 10 31.75 16.73 34.32
N ALA A 11 30.95 15.80 33.79
CA ALA A 11 30.43 15.84 32.43
C ALA A 11 28.92 16.19 32.46
N ALA A 12 28.44 16.94 31.47
CA ALA A 12 27.03 17.30 31.32
C ALA A 12 26.56 17.09 29.88
N PHE A 13 25.43 16.39 29.71
CA PHE A 13 24.83 16.15 28.40
C PHE A 13 23.84 17.26 28.06
N VAL A 14 24.07 17.95 26.94
CA VAL A 14 23.27 19.10 26.52
C VAL A 14 22.38 18.71 25.34
N LYS A 15 21.06 18.75 25.52
CA LYS A 15 20.12 18.59 24.40
C LYS A 15 20.02 19.91 23.62
N ALA A 16 20.37 19.87 22.34
CA ALA A 16 20.15 20.95 21.38
C ALA A 16 19.10 20.53 20.36
N THR A 17 18.27 21.48 19.92
CA THR A 17 17.24 21.24 18.89
C THR A 17 17.51 22.19 17.73
N LEU A 18 17.95 21.64 16.60
CA LEU A 18 18.10 22.40 15.36
C LEU A 18 16.72 22.64 14.75
N LYS A 19 16.44 23.87 14.30
CA LYS A 19 15.24 24.20 13.52
C LYS A 19 15.67 24.73 12.15
N PRO A 20 15.34 24.08 11.03
CA PRO A 20 15.62 24.62 9.70
C PRO A 20 14.85 25.93 9.48
N ARG A 21 15.50 26.94 8.89
CA ARG A 21 14.87 28.26 8.63
C ARG A 21 14.01 28.29 7.37
N GLN A 22 14.26 27.37 6.43
CA GLN A 22 13.51 27.22 5.19
C GLN A 22 12.76 25.90 5.20
N ILE A 23 11.48 25.93 4.83
CA ILE A 23 10.62 24.74 4.74
C ILE A 23 10.61 24.28 3.27
N ILE A 24 11.05 23.04 3.03
CA ILE A 24 10.95 22.40 1.72
C ILE A 24 9.56 21.79 1.62
N TRP A 25 8.72 22.37 0.77
CA TRP A 25 7.34 21.89 0.58
C TRP A 25 7.29 20.61 -0.25
N PHE A 26 8.05 20.54 -1.35
CA PHE A 26 8.11 19.40 -2.26
C PHE A 26 9.57 19.12 -2.63
N GLY A 27 9.95 17.84 -2.76
CA GLY A 27 11.31 17.44 -3.16
C GLY A 27 11.78 16.12 -2.52
N SER A 28 12.98 15.68 -2.88
CA SER A 28 13.67 14.55 -2.25
C SER A 28 14.13 14.87 -0.81
N LYS A 29 14.58 13.85 -0.06
CA LYS A 29 15.37 14.06 1.17
C LYS A 29 16.60 14.91 0.81
N GLU A 30 16.96 15.89 1.64
CA GLU A 30 18.16 16.69 1.43
C GLU A 30 19.02 16.70 2.70
N GLU A 31 20.30 16.38 2.56
CA GLU A 31 21.25 16.40 3.66
C GLU A 31 21.90 17.78 3.76
N ARG A 32 21.83 18.38 4.95
CA ARG A 32 22.37 19.71 5.22
C ARG A 32 23.44 19.61 6.32
N PRO A 33 24.71 19.93 6.03
CA PRO A 33 25.73 20.00 7.07
C PRO A 33 25.49 21.21 7.97
N TYR A 34 25.91 21.09 9.23
CA TYR A 34 25.89 22.15 10.23
C TYR A 34 27.12 22.04 11.14
N THR A 35 27.48 23.15 11.77
CA THR A 35 28.63 23.23 12.68
C THR A 35 28.17 23.85 14.00
N PHE A 36 28.46 23.17 15.12
CA PHE A 36 28.30 23.72 16.46
C PHE A 36 29.66 24.12 17.04
N ALA A 37 29.88 25.43 17.20
CA ALA A 37 31.05 25.96 17.89
C ALA A 37 30.88 25.86 19.41
N VAL A 38 31.57 24.92 20.06
CA VAL A 38 31.61 24.76 21.51
C VAL A 38 32.68 25.68 22.10
N LYS A 39 32.26 26.83 22.62
CA LYS A 39 33.17 27.81 23.24
C LYS A 39 33.26 27.65 24.76
N ARG A 40 34.40 27.16 25.25
CA ARG A 40 34.79 27.29 26.66
C ARG A 40 35.27 28.73 26.92
N SER A 41 34.92 29.31 28.07
CA SER A 41 35.35 30.66 28.45
C SER A 41 36.87 30.80 28.42
N GLY A 42 37.39 31.79 27.68
CA GLY A 42 38.83 32.05 27.57
C GLY A 42 39.61 31.17 26.58
N VAL A 43 38.94 30.26 25.85
CA VAL A 43 39.59 29.35 24.89
C VAL A 43 39.03 29.59 23.48
N THR A 44 39.80 29.25 22.45
CA THR A 44 39.33 29.15 21.07
C THR A 44 38.12 28.20 20.99
N PRO A 45 37.06 28.53 20.22
CA PRO A 45 35.94 27.61 20.01
C PRO A 45 36.42 26.29 19.40
N LEU A 46 35.80 25.19 19.82
CA LEU A 46 35.96 23.88 19.19
C LEU A 46 34.75 23.62 18.30
N ASP A 47 34.97 23.53 17.00
CA ASP A 47 33.90 23.27 16.04
C ASP A 47 33.58 21.78 15.98
N VAL A 48 32.29 21.45 16.11
CA VAL A 48 31.74 20.10 16.00
C VAL A 48 30.81 20.05 14.79
N GLU A 49 31.23 19.33 13.77
CA GLU A 49 30.44 19.12 12.55
C GLU A 49 29.36 18.05 12.75
N GLY A 50 28.26 18.20 12.03
CA GLY A 50 27.21 17.19 11.94
C GLY A 50 26.32 17.41 10.72
N THR A 51 25.49 16.42 10.40
CA THR A 51 24.58 16.46 9.25
C THR A 51 23.15 16.25 9.74
N TYR A 52 22.18 16.99 9.19
CA TYR A 52 20.76 16.71 9.41
C TYR A 52 20.05 16.44 8.08
N VAL A 53 19.16 15.45 8.11
CA VAL A 53 18.32 15.09 6.95
C VAL A 53 17.05 15.91 7.00
N GLN A 54 16.92 16.89 6.09
CA GLN A 54 15.68 17.63 5.90
C GLN A 54 14.73 16.80 5.01
N ARG A 55 13.54 16.53 5.52
CA ARG A 55 12.47 15.85 4.77
C ARG A 55 11.46 16.89 4.27
N SER A 56 11.04 16.76 3.02
CA SER A 56 9.94 17.55 2.45
C SER A 56 8.63 17.28 3.17
N PHE A 57 7.80 18.31 3.34
CA PHE A 57 6.51 18.16 4.02
C PHE A 57 5.46 17.41 3.17
N LEU A 58 5.47 17.59 1.85
CA LEU A 58 4.55 16.94 0.92
C LEU A 58 5.29 15.98 -0.03
N PRO A 59 4.68 14.83 -0.39
CA PRO A 59 5.25 13.93 -1.38
C PRO A 59 5.39 14.60 -2.75
N GLY A 60 6.49 14.35 -3.47
CA GLY A 60 6.71 14.91 -4.81
C GLY A 60 5.63 14.57 -5.84
N TRP A 61 4.93 13.44 -5.68
CA TRP A 61 3.81 13.03 -6.54
C TRP A 61 2.55 13.88 -6.34
N LEU A 62 2.41 14.60 -5.22
CA LEU A 62 1.19 15.37 -4.95
C LEU A 62 1.03 16.51 -5.98
N ALA A 63 2.13 17.14 -6.37
CA ALA A 63 2.13 18.19 -7.39
C ALA A 63 1.68 17.68 -8.77
N THR A 64 2.08 16.47 -9.17
CA THR A 64 1.66 15.89 -10.45
C THR A 64 0.19 15.48 -10.44
N CYS A 65 -0.32 14.90 -9.33
CA CYS A 65 -1.75 14.61 -9.18
C CYS A 65 -2.61 15.88 -9.19
N LEU A 66 -2.17 16.97 -8.55
CA LEU A 66 -2.92 18.24 -8.53
C LEU A 66 -2.95 18.89 -9.93
N GLY A 67 -1.84 18.81 -10.68
CA GLY A 67 -1.79 19.22 -12.09
C GLY A 67 -2.72 18.40 -13.01
N ILE A 68 -2.78 17.07 -12.84
CA ILE A 68 -3.71 16.20 -13.58
C ILE A 68 -5.17 16.55 -13.24
N PHE A 69 -5.49 16.79 -11.96
CA PHE A 69 -6.83 17.18 -11.53
C PHE A 69 -7.26 18.52 -12.14
N LEU A 70 -6.35 19.50 -12.19
CA LEU A 70 -6.61 20.79 -12.83
C LEU A 70 -6.86 20.63 -14.34
N ALA A 71 -6.07 19.81 -15.03
CA ALA A 71 -6.26 19.54 -16.45
C ALA A 71 -7.62 18.86 -16.72
N LEU A 72 -8.00 17.86 -15.91
CA LEU A 72 -9.31 17.19 -16.01
C LEU A 72 -10.47 18.14 -15.71
N ALA A 73 -10.33 19.04 -14.73
CA ALA A 73 -11.35 20.05 -14.43
C ALA A 73 -11.55 21.03 -15.61
N ILE A 74 -10.45 21.45 -16.26
CA ILE A 74 -10.51 22.30 -17.45
C ILE A 74 -11.18 21.57 -18.63
N THR A 75 -10.82 20.31 -18.91
CA THR A 75 -11.45 19.55 -20.00
C THR A 75 -12.92 19.23 -19.74
N PHE A 76 -13.30 19.01 -18.48
CA PHE A 76 -14.70 18.87 -18.09
C PHE A 76 -15.48 20.18 -18.32
N LEU A 77 -14.93 21.33 -17.94
CA LEU A 77 -15.54 22.64 -18.17
C LEU A 77 -15.70 22.96 -19.67
N THR A 78 -14.71 22.66 -20.51
CA THR A 78 -14.84 22.89 -21.96
C THR A 78 -15.88 21.99 -22.60
N LEU A 79 -15.94 20.71 -22.22
CA LEU A 79 -17.01 19.80 -22.65
C LEU A 79 -18.39 20.28 -22.18
N TRP A 80 -18.53 20.70 -20.92
CA TRP A 80 -19.78 21.18 -20.34
C TRP A 80 -20.33 22.43 -21.05
N LEU A 81 -19.47 23.41 -21.38
CA LEU A 81 -19.90 24.61 -22.11
C LEU A 81 -20.19 24.36 -23.60
N ALA A 82 -19.49 23.40 -24.22
CA ALA A 82 -19.70 23.06 -25.62
C ALA A 82 -20.96 22.21 -25.86
N TYR A 83 -21.37 21.39 -24.89
CA TYR A 83 -22.46 20.43 -25.05
C TYR A 83 -23.84 21.07 -24.80
N ARG A 84 -24.38 21.77 -25.80
CA ARG A 84 -25.78 22.19 -25.82
C ARG A 84 -26.66 21.12 -26.50
N PRO A 85 -27.42 20.29 -25.77
CA PRO A 85 -28.37 19.38 -26.39
C PRO A 85 -29.52 20.17 -27.03
N PRO A 86 -29.87 19.91 -28.31
CA PRO A 86 -31.02 20.54 -28.95
C PRO A 86 -32.32 19.94 -28.41
N VAL A 87 -32.90 20.59 -27.40
CA VAL A 87 -34.25 20.29 -26.91
C VAL A 87 -35.29 20.80 -27.92
N VAL A 88 -35.59 19.96 -28.92
CA VAL A 88 -36.68 20.22 -29.88
C VAL A 88 -38.02 19.88 -29.20
N SER A 89 -38.75 20.91 -28.77
CA SER A 89 -40.08 20.75 -28.20
C SER A 89 -41.11 20.44 -29.30
N ALA A 90 -41.61 19.20 -29.34
CA ALA A 90 -42.59 18.72 -30.33
C ALA A 90 -44.03 19.22 -30.10
N THR A 91 -44.20 20.54 -29.88
CA THR A 91 -45.48 21.17 -29.51
C THR A 91 -46.09 22.06 -30.60
N THR A 92 -45.46 22.19 -31.77
CA THR A 92 -45.96 23.00 -32.89
C THR A 92 -46.97 22.25 -33.77
N GLU A 93 -46.70 20.99 -34.11
CA GLU A 93 -47.50 20.17 -35.05
C GLU A 93 -48.98 20.02 -34.63
N LEU A 94 -49.26 19.87 -33.33
CA LEU A 94 -50.62 19.70 -32.81
C LEU A 94 -51.46 20.99 -32.82
N ARG A 95 -50.84 22.17 -33.02
CA ARG A 95 -51.57 23.45 -33.02
C ARG A 95 -52.14 23.80 -34.39
N GLU A 96 -51.53 23.30 -35.46
CA GLU A 96 -51.98 23.57 -36.83
C GLU A 96 -53.16 22.68 -37.24
N ALA A 97 -53.19 21.43 -36.77
CA ALA A 97 -54.32 20.52 -36.94
C ALA A 97 -55.60 20.93 -36.18
N ALA A 98 -55.49 21.74 -35.12
CA ALA A 98 -56.59 22.08 -34.22
C ALA A 98 -57.39 23.35 -34.61
N VAL A 99 -56.93 24.13 -35.60
CA VAL A 99 -57.52 25.44 -35.93
C VAL A 99 -58.44 25.41 -37.17
N SER A 100 -58.39 24.35 -37.98
CA SER A 100 -58.93 24.38 -39.36
C SER A 100 -60.32 23.75 -39.56
N THR A 101 -61.00 23.21 -38.53
CA THR A 101 -62.28 22.46 -38.72
C THR A 101 -63.33 22.64 -37.60
N LEU A 102 -63.90 23.85 -37.45
CA LEU A 102 -65.15 24.05 -36.69
C LEU A 102 -66.09 25.10 -37.31
N PRO A 103 -67.21 24.68 -37.94
CA PRO A 103 -68.40 25.52 -38.08
C PRO A 103 -69.20 25.54 -36.75
N PRO A 104 -70.03 26.57 -36.48
CA PRO A 104 -70.71 26.72 -35.19
C PRO A 104 -71.90 25.77 -35.04
N SER A 105 -72.09 25.25 -33.82
CA SER A 105 -73.22 24.39 -33.44
C SER A 105 -74.12 25.10 -32.40
N PRO A 106 -75.46 25.05 -32.54
CA PRO A 106 -76.38 25.69 -31.60
C PRO A 106 -76.78 24.80 -30.40
N SER A 107 -76.91 25.44 -29.24
CA SER A 107 -77.67 25.19 -28.00
C SER A 107 -78.13 23.78 -27.55
N PRO A 108 -78.20 23.53 -26.21
CA PRO A 108 -78.33 22.19 -25.62
C PRO A 108 -79.76 21.75 -25.30
N SER A 109 -79.95 20.47 -24.95
CA SER A 109 -81.12 19.98 -24.20
C SER A 109 -80.79 18.76 -23.32
N LEU A 110 -81.51 18.64 -22.20
CA LEU A 110 -81.24 17.72 -21.08
C LEU A 110 -81.90 16.34 -21.27
N SER A 111 -81.33 15.30 -20.62
CA SER A 111 -82.09 14.20 -20.00
C SER A 111 -81.26 13.45 -18.94
N ALA A 112 -81.96 12.78 -18.02
CA ALA A 112 -81.50 12.40 -16.68
C ALA A 112 -81.33 10.86 -16.48
N PRO A 113 -80.82 10.38 -15.32
CA PRO A 113 -80.14 9.06 -15.20
C PRO A 113 -80.98 7.94 -14.54
N ALA A 114 -80.39 6.73 -14.42
CA ALA A 114 -80.85 5.65 -13.54
C ALA A 114 -79.68 4.79 -12.98
N GLU A 115 -79.76 4.43 -11.69
CA GLU A 115 -78.92 3.46 -10.93
C GLU A 115 -79.59 2.04 -10.98
N PRO A 116 -79.24 0.98 -10.18
CA PRO A 116 -78.16 0.75 -9.19
C PRO A 116 -77.41 -0.63 -9.26
N THR A 117 -76.60 -0.90 -8.22
CA THR A 117 -75.77 -2.06 -7.76
C THR A 117 -76.49 -3.45 -7.65
N PRO A 118 -75.86 -4.63 -7.30
CA PRO A 118 -74.59 -4.89 -6.56
C PRO A 118 -73.67 -6.09 -7.00
N SER A 119 -72.64 -6.40 -6.16
CA SER A 119 -71.56 -7.44 -6.17
C SER A 119 -72.04 -8.93 -5.99
N PRO A 120 -71.22 -10.03 -5.79
CA PRO A 120 -69.89 -10.15 -5.13
C PRO A 120 -68.91 -11.28 -5.72
N PRO A 121 -68.03 -12.07 -5.00
CA PRO A 121 -66.62 -12.28 -5.43
C PRO A 121 -66.06 -13.75 -5.47
N ALA A 122 -64.78 -13.99 -5.82
CA ALA A 122 -64.05 -15.25 -5.48
C ALA A 122 -62.49 -15.21 -5.55
N VAL A 123 -61.86 -15.67 -4.45
CA VAL A 123 -60.58 -16.40 -4.22
C VAL A 123 -59.94 -17.19 -5.41
N SER A 124 -58.70 -17.72 -5.44
CA SER A 124 -57.43 -17.81 -4.67
C SER A 124 -56.74 -19.13 -5.08
N SER A 125 -55.39 -19.22 -5.21
CA SER A 125 -54.53 -20.42 -4.92
C SER A 125 -53.17 -20.42 -5.66
N ALA A 126 -52.21 -21.26 -5.23
CA ALA A 126 -50.79 -21.29 -5.68
C ALA A 126 -50.25 -22.77 -5.86
N PRO A 127 -48.92 -23.06 -5.88
CA PRO A 127 -48.19 -23.85 -6.92
C PRO A 127 -47.94 -25.35 -6.59
N PRO A 128 -47.23 -26.16 -7.45
CA PRO A 128 -45.75 -26.46 -7.35
C PRO A 128 -45.03 -26.57 -8.74
N GLN A 129 -43.68 -26.47 -8.95
CA GLN A 129 -42.49 -27.30 -8.57
C GLN A 129 -42.47 -28.73 -9.20
N THR A 130 -41.38 -29.37 -9.72
CA THR A 130 -39.89 -29.16 -9.87
C THR A 130 -39.29 -30.19 -10.90
N GLU A 131 -38.14 -29.98 -11.60
CA GLU A 131 -37.13 -31.05 -11.98
C GLU A 131 -35.84 -30.62 -12.78
N GLU A 132 -34.68 -31.19 -12.39
CA GLU A 132 -33.42 -31.50 -13.15
C GLU A 132 -33.15 -33.04 -12.98
N PRO A 133 -31.99 -33.73 -13.29
CA PRO A 133 -30.74 -33.42 -14.03
C PRO A 133 -30.21 -34.55 -14.97
N LYS A 134 -28.99 -34.40 -15.55
CA LYS A 134 -27.93 -35.40 -15.95
C LYS A 134 -26.78 -34.66 -16.70
N SER A 135 -25.45 -34.81 -16.50
CA SER A 135 -24.51 -35.97 -16.37
C SER A 135 -24.33 -36.75 -17.71
N ASP A 136 -23.17 -37.18 -18.25
CA ASP A 136 -21.69 -37.15 -17.98
C ASP A 136 -20.92 -37.34 -19.35
N GLY A 137 -19.58 -37.32 -19.56
CA GLY A 137 -18.37 -37.02 -18.77
C GLY A 137 -17.05 -37.64 -19.36
N GLY A 138 -15.91 -36.92 -19.37
CA GLY A 138 -14.55 -37.39 -19.81
C GLY A 138 -14.13 -37.08 -21.28
N SER A 139 -12.90 -37.30 -21.78
CA SER A 139 -11.52 -37.39 -21.21
C SER A 139 -10.46 -37.54 -22.35
N GLY A 140 -9.26 -36.97 -22.24
CA GLY A 140 -8.09 -37.15 -23.15
C GLY A 140 -8.13 -36.35 -24.47
N GLY A 141 -7.03 -36.10 -25.20
CA GLY A 141 -5.59 -36.35 -24.93
C GLY A 141 -4.70 -36.08 -26.18
N ASP A 142 -3.67 -35.25 -26.00
CA ASP A 142 -2.41 -35.08 -26.76
C ASP A 142 -2.29 -34.71 -28.27
N ASP A 143 -1.16 -34.01 -28.51
CA ASP A 143 -0.31 -33.85 -29.71
C ASP A 143 -0.75 -33.09 -30.99
N GLY A 144 0.20 -32.28 -31.52
CA GLY A 144 0.14 -31.67 -32.86
C GLY A 144 0.77 -30.27 -32.97
N GLY A 145 2.10 -30.16 -33.14
CA GLY A 145 2.83 -28.88 -33.18
C GLY A 145 3.22 -28.34 -34.57
N GLY A 146 3.78 -27.12 -34.57
CA GLY A 146 4.38 -26.41 -35.73
C GLY A 146 3.53 -25.24 -36.25
N GLY A 147 4.07 -24.05 -36.56
CA GLY A 147 5.43 -23.55 -36.36
C GLY A 147 5.67 -22.22 -37.12
N SER A 148 6.68 -21.46 -36.70
CA SER A 148 7.24 -20.26 -37.36
C SER A 148 6.40 -18.96 -37.38
N GLY A 149 7.06 -17.84 -37.03
CA GLY A 149 6.49 -16.49 -37.04
C GLY A 149 7.35 -15.54 -36.21
N GLY A 150 8.38 -14.96 -36.81
CA GLY A 150 9.39 -14.17 -36.09
C GLY A 150 8.88 -12.79 -35.65
N GLY A 151 9.19 -12.43 -34.40
CA GLY A 151 9.01 -11.09 -33.84
C GLY A 151 9.84 -10.97 -32.57
N GLY A 152 10.89 -10.16 -32.59
CA GLY A 152 11.76 -9.96 -31.43
C GLY A 152 11.10 -9.07 -30.39
N GLU A 153 10.17 -9.60 -29.60
CA GLU A 153 9.71 -8.92 -28.39
C GLU A 153 10.86 -8.86 -27.37
N GLU A 154 11.26 -7.64 -26.98
CA GLU A 154 12.03 -7.45 -25.75
C GLU A 154 11.18 -7.99 -24.60
N LYS A 155 11.57 -9.14 -24.04
CA LYS A 155 10.92 -9.70 -22.85
C LYS A 155 10.84 -8.61 -21.77
N PRO A 156 9.65 -8.33 -21.21
CA PRO A 156 9.51 -7.29 -20.19
C PRO A 156 10.49 -7.56 -19.06
N LYS A 157 11.36 -6.59 -18.78
CA LYS A 157 12.40 -6.69 -17.74
C LYS A 157 11.71 -7.01 -16.41
N LYS A 158 11.95 -8.22 -15.88
CA LYS A 158 11.38 -8.66 -14.60
C LYS A 158 11.72 -7.62 -13.53
N ALA A 159 10.72 -7.19 -12.77
CA ALA A 159 10.90 -6.20 -11.71
C ALA A 159 11.97 -6.68 -10.71
N PRO A 160 12.88 -5.79 -10.25
CA PRO A 160 14.00 -6.18 -9.40
C PRO A 160 13.54 -6.79 -8.08
N THR A 161 14.24 -7.83 -7.65
CA THR A 161 14.03 -8.51 -6.37
C THR A 161 15.00 -7.98 -5.32
N ALA A 162 14.80 -8.38 -4.06
CA ALA A 162 15.73 -8.07 -2.98
C ALA A 162 17.15 -8.56 -3.31
N ALA A 163 17.29 -9.77 -3.84
CA ALA A 163 18.58 -10.35 -4.23
C ALA A 163 19.28 -9.57 -5.35
N THR A 164 18.52 -9.06 -6.33
CA THR A 164 19.11 -8.20 -7.37
C THR A 164 19.61 -6.88 -6.79
N ALA A 165 18.85 -6.25 -5.88
CA ALA A 165 19.28 -5.02 -5.22
C ALA A 165 20.51 -5.24 -4.33
N VAL A 166 20.51 -6.27 -3.47
CA VAL A 166 21.62 -6.50 -2.52
C VAL A 166 22.92 -6.87 -3.23
N ARG A 167 22.86 -7.63 -4.33
CA ARG A 167 24.06 -7.94 -5.14
C ARG A 167 24.60 -6.71 -5.86
N GLN A 168 23.75 -5.79 -6.31
CA GLN A 168 24.19 -4.53 -6.91
C GLN A 168 24.83 -3.61 -5.87
N LEU A 169 24.25 -3.55 -4.66
CA LEU A 169 24.79 -2.76 -3.56
C LEU A 169 26.13 -3.32 -3.07
N ALA A 170 26.22 -4.62 -2.81
CA ALA A 170 27.48 -5.29 -2.43
C ALA A 170 28.56 -5.28 -3.54
N ALA A 171 28.19 -5.17 -4.82
CA ALA A 171 29.16 -4.92 -5.88
C ALA A 171 29.72 -3.49 -5.87
N SER A 172 28.98 -2.54 -5.27
CA SER A 172 29.38 -1.14 -5.12
C SER A 172 30.12 -0.89 -3.80
N ASP A 173 29.80 -1.66 -2.75
CA ASP A 173 30.52 -1.71 -1.47
C ASP A 173 30.83 -3.19 -1.07
N PRO A 174 31.93 -3.78 -1.58
CA PRO A 174 32.26 -5.19 -1.30
C PRO A 174 32.71 -5.50 0.12
N GLY A 175 32.97 -4.47 0.95
CA GLY A 175 33.29 -4.62 2.37
C GLY A 175 32.08 -4.40 3.29
N GLY A 176 30.97 -3.91 2.73
CA GLY A 176 29.75 -3.60 3.46
C GLY A 176 28.97 -4.84 3.89
N ARG A 177 28.09 -4.63 4.87
CA ARG A 177 27.01 -5.57 5.21
C ARG A 177 25.71 -4.90 4.82
N HIS A 178 24.88 -5.61 4.05
CA HIS A 178 23.68 -5.04 3.45
C HIS A 178 22.48 -5.95 3.63
N ILE A 179 21.32 -5.34 3.83
CA ILE A 179 20.01 -5.99 3.79
C ILE A 179 19.09 -5.21 2.86
N CYS A 180 18.67 -5.84 1.76
CA CYS A 180 17.66 -5.30 0.86
C CYS A 180 16.38 -6.12 0.95
N TYR A 181 15.25 -5.46 0.78
CA TYR A 181 13.95 -6.04 1.03
C TYR A 181 12.83 -5.29 0.30
N ARG A 182 11.77 -6.02 -0.04
CA ARG A 182 10.51 -5.47 -0.57
C ARG A 182 9.33 -6.13 0.12
N ALA A 183 8.21 -5.43 0.13
CA ALA A 183 6.98 -5.91 0.76
C ALA A 183 5.90 -6.17 -0.29
N PHE A 184 5.09 -7.20 -0.09
CA PHE A 184 3.87 -7.41 -0.87
C PHE A 184 2.70 -6.76 -0.15
N VAL A 185 2.22 -5.65 -0.70
CA VAL A 185 1.11 -4.86 -0.13
C VAL A 185 -0.21 -5.34 -0.74
N LYS A 186 -1.18 -5.70 0.10
CA LYS A 186 -2.49 -6.22 -0.35
C LYS A 186 -3.18 -5.22 -1.28
N GLY A 187 -3.57 -5.70 -2.46
CA GLY A 187 -4.17 -4.88 -3.52
C GLY A 187 -3.22 -3.87 -4.18
N LYS A 188 -1.90 -4.05 -4.08
CA LYS A 188 -0.89 -3.38 -4.92
C LYS A 188 0.15 -4.34 -5.50
N GLY A 189 0.50 -5.40 -4.77
CA GLY A 189 1.57 -6.32 -5.13
C GLY A 189 2.91 -5.95 -4.49
N TRP A 190 4.00 -6.44 -5.08
CA TRP A 190 5.37 -6.15 -4.64
C TRP A 190 5.73 -4.67 -4.80
N THR A 191 6.28 -4.06 -3.75
CA THR A 191 6.98 -2.77 -3.86
C THR A 191 8.31 -2.92 -4.60
N ALA A 192 8.93 -1.79 -4.94
CA ALA A 192 10.36 -1.77 -5.24
C ALA A 192 11.18 -2.33 -4.04
N PRO A 193 12.37 -2.88 -4.28
CA PRO A 193 13.33 -3.19 -3.23
C PRO A 193 13.95 -1.91 -2.67
N GLU A 194 13.92 -1.82 -1.34
CA GLU A 194 14.59 -0.81 -0.52
C GLU A 194 15.72 -1.51 0.25
N CYS A 195 16.71 -0.77 0.77
CA CYS A 195 17.81 -1.35 1.54
C CYS A 195 18.09 -0.55 2.82
N ASP A 196 18.81 -1.16 3.76
CA ASP A 196 19.54 -0.52 4.86
C ASP A 196 18.79 0.65 5.55
N GLY A 197 17.60 0.36 6.07
CA GLY A 197 16.78 1.26 6.89
C GLY A 197 15.73 2.08 6.13
N ASP A 198 15.69 2.01 4.80
CA ASP A 198 14.62 2.62 4.00
C ASP A 198 13.30 1.82 4.03
N THR A 199 12.22 2.39 3.51
CA THR A 199 10.84 2.01 3.91
C THR A 199 10.14 1.13 2.87
N ALA A 200 10.11 -0.18 3.10
CA ALA A 200 9.33 -1.09 2.26
C ALA A 200 7.87 -1.18 2.75
N GLY A 201 6.90 -1.04 1.84
CA GLY A 201 5.46 -1.10 2.14
C GLY A 201 4.72 0.22 1.92
N THR A 202 3.62 0.44 2.65
CA THR A 202 2.80 1.67 2.55
C THR A 202 2.38 2.17 3.93
N VAL A 203 3.03 3.23 4.41
CA VAL A 203 2.70 3.87 5.69
C VAL A 203 1.31 4.54 5.64
N GLY A 204 0.42 4.19 6.58
CA GLY A 204 -0.83 4.91 6.84
C GLY A 204 -1.92 4.75 5.78
N GLN A 205 -1.90 3.67 4.99
CA GLN A 205 -2.86 3.43 3.91
C GLN A 205 -3.96 2.41 4.25
N GLY A 206 -3.96 1.86 5.47
CA GLY A 206 -4.89 0.81 5.90
C GLY A 206 -4.67 -0.52 5.18
N ARG A 207 -3.50 -0.74 4.58
CA ARG A 207 -3.22 -1.89 3.70
C ARG A 207 -2.23 -2.86 4.36
N PRO A 208 -2.62 -4.12 4.60
CA PRO A 208 -1.70 -5.10 5.17
C PRO A 208 -0.61 -5.49 4.19
N LEU A 209 0.57 -5.76 4.73
CA LEU A 209 1.55 -6.63 4.12
C LEU A 209 1.06 -8.08 4.22
N THR A 210 1.35 -8.91 3.23
CA THR A 210 1.06 -10.36 3.28
C THR A 210 2.31 -11.22 3.03
N ALA A 211 3.34 -10.65 2.39
CA ALA A 211 4.65 -11.24 2.26
C ALA A 211 5.77 -10.19 2.33
N LEU A 212 6.97 -10.63 2.69
CA LEU A 212 8.22 -9.93 2.48
C LEU A 212 9.13 -10.78 1.59
N ASN A 213 10.02 -10.10 0.86
CA ASN A 213 11.15 -10.71 0.19
C ASN A 213 12.39 -9.99 0.68
N ILE A 214 13.33 -10.74 1.27
CA ILE A 214 14.51 -10.24 1.99
C ILE A 214 15.73 -10.92 1.36
N ALA A 215 16.80 -10.17 1.15
CA ALA A 215 18.09 -10.70 0.73
C ALA A 215 19.20 -9.91 1.40
N VAL A 216 20.30 -10.58 1.71
CA VAL A 216 21.40 -10.03 2.50
C VAL A 216 22.75 -10.26 1.82
N ALA A 217 23.77 -9.51 2.23
CA ALA A 217 25.17 -9.70 1.80
C ALA A 217 26.14 -9.31 2.92
N GLY A 218 27.25 -10.04 3.05
CA GLY A 218 28.27 -9.79 4.07
C GLY A 218 27.89 -10.30 5.46
N VAL A 219 26.86 -11.15 5.57
CA VAL A 219 26.29 -11.62 6.84
C VAL A 219 26.03 -13.14 6.89
N GLY A 220 26.33 -13.90 5.85
CA GLY A 220 26.20 -15.37 5.89
C GLY A 220 24.78 -15.92 5.65
N GLY A 221 23.83 -15.09 5.21
CA GLY A 221 22.45 -15.48 4.94
C GLY A 221 21.44 -15.00 5.99
N THR A 222 20.17 -15.30 5.75
CA THR A 222 19.01 -14.89 6.56
C THR A 222 17.97 -16.00 6.63
N ALA A 223 17.34 -16.18 7.79
CA ALA A 223 16.12 -16.97 7.96
C ALA A 223 14.98 -16.12 8.53
N SER A 224 13.74 -16.51 8.27
CA SER A 224 12.54 -15.77 8.63
C SER A 224 11.28 -16.64 8.65
N ALA A 225 10.29 -16.27 9.45
CA ALA A 225 8.96 -16.87 9.46
C ALA A 225 7.89 -15.79 9.51
N ALA A 226 6.74 -16.02 8.85
CA ALA A 226 5.62 -15.08 8.91
C ALA A 226 4.75 -15.41 10.12
N PHE A 227 4.34 -14.38 10.87
CA PHE A 227 3.29 -14.48 11.88
C PHE A 227 2.05 -13.76 11.37
N VAL A 228 0.97 -14.50 11.10
CA VAL A 228 -0.16 -14.03 10.29
C VAL A 228 -1.49 -14.20 11.01
N HIS A 229 -2.49 -13.45 10.53
CA HIS A 229 -3.85 -13.50 11.02
C HIS A 229 -4.39 -14.94 11.05
N ASN A 230 -4.91 -15.35 12.21
CA ASN A 230 -5.57 -16.63 12.43
C ASN A 230 -7.08 -16.40 12.59
N PRO A 231 -7.93 -16.75 11.60
CA PRO A 231 -9.38 -16.57 11.72
C PRO A 231 -10.02 -17.50 12.77
N GLY A 232 -9.35 -18.60 13.15
CA GLY A 232 -9.79 -19.54 14.19
C GLY A 232 -9.23 -19.23 15.60
N SER A 233 -8.70 -18.02 15.82
CA SER A 233 -8.05 -17.66 17.08
C SER A 233 -9.03 -17.59 18.25
N THR A 234 -8.79 -18.39 19.29
CA THR A 234 -9.55 -18.38 20.55
C THR A 234 -8.93 -17.51 21.64
N ASN A 235 -7.67 -17.09 21.47
CA ASN A 235 -6.89 -16.31 22.44
C ASN A 235 -6.53 -14.90 21.94
N GLY A 236 -7.09 -14.48 20.80
CA GLY A 236 -6.82 -13.17 20.19
C GLY A 236 -5.45 -13.04 19.54
N GLN A 237 -4.71 -14.13 19.34
CA GLN A 237 -3.39 -14.14 18.69
C GLN A 237 -3.41 -14.73 17.27
N GLY A 238 -2.46 -14.31 16.44
CA GLY A 238 -2.18 -14.94 15.15
C GLY A 238 -1.51 -16.31 15.27
N HIS A 239 -0.86 -16.76 14.20
CA HIS A 239 -0.06 -18.00 14.18
C HIS A 239 1.15 -17.87 13.25
N TYR A 240 2.17 -18.70 13.48
CA TYR A 240 3.29 -18.84 12.55
C TYR A 240 2.90 -19.66 11.32
N VAL A 241 3.45 -19.28 10.17
CA VAL A 241 3.39 -20.05 8.92
C VAL A 241 4.62 -20.95 8.84
N GLU A 242 4.38 -22.24 8.66
CA GLU A 242 5.41 -23.25 8.43
C GLU A 242 5.39 -23.76 6.98
N PRO A 243 6.53 -24.22 6.42
CA PRO A 243 7.87 -24.19 7.02
C PRO A 243 8.45 -22.77 7.07
N TRP A 244 9.36 -22.54 8.02
CA TRP A 244 10.17 -21.31 8.06
C TRP A 244 11.12 -21.30 6.86
N SER A 245 11.46 -20.11 6.35
CA SER A 245 12.24 -19.93 5.12
C SER A 245 13.59 -19.29 5.38
N GLY A 246 14.60 -19.66 4.59
CA GLY A 246 15.93 -19.08 4.68
C GLY A 246 16.68 -19.13 3.36
N ALA A 247 17.66 -18.23 3.21
CA ALA A 247 18.51 -18.13 2.03
C ALA A 247 19.92 -17.66 2.43
N PRO A 248 20.98 -18.16 1.75
CA PRO A 248 22.34 -17.61 1.91
C PRO A 248 22.46 -16.21 1.30
N ASP A 249 23.59 -15.55 1.53
CA ASP A 249 23.90 -14.23 0.97
C ASP A 249 23.69 -14.18 -0.56
N GLY A 250 23.13 -13.07 -1.03
CA GLY A 250 22.88 -12.79 -2.44
C GLY A 250 21.70 -13.55 -3.07
N LEU A 251 20.93 -14.34 -2.30
CA LEU A 251 19.70 -15.01 -2.74
C LEU A 251 18.44 -14.44 -2.07
N ASP A 252 17.29 -14.64 -2.72
CA ASP A 252 16.00 -14.15 -2.25
C ASP A 252 15.40 -15.12 -1.22
N ASN A 253 15.29 -14.69 0.04
CA ASN A 253 14.36 -15.28 0.99
C ASN A 253 12.95 -14.70 0.76
N TYR A 254 11.92 -15.54 0.82
CA TYR A 254 10.51 -15.15 0.74
C TYR A 254 9.79 -15.64 2.00
N VAL A 255 9.01 -14.76 2.63
CA VAL A 255 8.31 -15.04 3.89
C VAL A 255 6.88 -14.50 3.83
N GLY A 256 5.89 -15.33 4.19
CA GLY A 256 4.46 -15.05 3.97
C GLY A 256 3.98 -15.49 2.58
N ASP A 257 2.84 -14.96 2.13
CA ASP A 257 2.23 -15.34 0.85
C ASP A 257 1.78 -14.10 0.02
N SER A 258 1.93 -14.19 -1.30
CA SER A 258 1.58 -13.16 -2.28
C SER A 258 0.28 -13.46 -3.04
N LYS A 259 -0.43 -14.55 -2.71
CA LYS A 259 -1.77 -14.85 -3.24
C LYS A 259 -2.81 -13.80 -2.84
N LYS A 260 -3.90 -13.74 -3.61
CA LYS A 260 -4.99 -12.74 -3.46
C LYS A 260 -5.69 -12.80 -2.09
N ASP A 261 -5.85 -14.01 -1.58
CA ASP A 261 -6.50 -14.39 -0.33
C ASP A 261 -5.54 -14.48 0.87
N ALA A 262 -4.23 -14.24 0.66
CA ALA A 262 -3.22 -14.34 1.70
C ALA A 262 -3.60 -13.56 2.98
N PRO A 263 -3.38 -14.15 4.17
CA PRO A 263 -3.68 -13.52 5.45
C PRO A 263 -2.81 -12.28 5.67
N ALA A 264 -3.30 -11.36 6.50
CA ALA A 264 -2.51 -10.20 6.88
C ALA A 264 -1.33 -10.63 7.77
N MET A 265 -0.13 -10.15 7.46
CA MET A 265 1.05 -10.32 8.28
C MET A 265 0.94 -9.39 9.50
N LEU A 266 0.94 -9.97 10.70
CA LEU A 266 0.91 -9.27 11.99
C LEU A 266 2.34 -9.06 12.52
N GLY A 267 3.24 -9.98 12.17
CA GLY A 267 4.66 -9.92 12.45
C GLY A 267 5.46 -10.92 11.64
N PHE A 268 6.76 -10.98 11.93
CA PHE A 268 7.69 -11.96 11.38
C PHE A 268 8.81 -12.21 12.39
N THR A 269 9.50 -13.35 12.28
CA THR A 269 10.86 -13.51 12.80
C THR A 269 11.86 -13.18 11.68
N VAL A 270 13.02 -12.65 12.05
CA VAL A 270 14.17 -12.49 11.14
C VAL A 270 15.47 -12.71 11.91
N ASN A 271 16.44 -13.36 11.27
CA ASN A 271 17.83 -13.39 11.72
C ASN A 271 18.80 -13.25 10.53
N VAL A 272 20.08 -13.12 10.87
CA VAL A 272 21.21 -13.19 9.94
C VAL A 272 22.35 -14.00 10.57
N ASP A 273 23.13 -14.72 9.77
CA ASP A 273 24.20 -15.62 10.25
C ASP A 273 23.69 -16.67 11.28
N GLU A 274 22.47 -17.16 11.11
CA GLU A 274 21.75 -17.97 12.12
C GLU A 274 21.70 -17.32 13.53
N GLY A 275 21.67 -15.99 13.61
CA GLY A 275 21.73 -15.22 14.86
C GLY A 275 23.14 -15.06 15.45
N ALA A 276 24.20 -15.41 14.72
CA ALA A 276 25.59 -15.05 15.07
C ALA A 276 25.93 -13.59 14.71
N ARG A 277 25.03 -12.89 13.99
CA ARG A 277 25.10 -11.45 13.71
C ARG A 277 23.78 -10.76 14.03
N GLY A 278 23.85 -9.45 14.22
CA GLY A 278 22.70 -8.63 14.60
C GLY A 278 21.95 -8.15 13.37
N VAL A 279 20.63 -8.26 13.41
CA VAL A 279 19.71 -7.54 12.52
C VAL A 279 18.82 -6.66 13.37
N CYS A 280 18.61 -5.42 12.96
CA CYS A 280 17.61 -4.54 13.55
C CYS A 280 16.39 -4.44 12.65
N GLN A 281 15.22 -4.36 13.27
CA GLN A 281 13.95 -4.15 12.60
C GLN A 281 13.16 -3.00 13.23
N SER A 282 12.37 -2.32 12.41
CA SER A 282 11.28 -1.44 12.86
C SER A 282 10.09 -1.65 11.94
N VAL A 283 8.88 -1.67 12.51
CA VAL A 283 7.64 -1.93 11.79
C VAL A 283 6.64 -0.78 11.96
N HIS A 284 5.90 -0.48 10.88
CA HIS A 284 4.70 0.34 10.94
C HIS A 284 3.49 -0.57 11.09
N GLN A 285 2.81 -0.49 12.23
CA GLN A 285 1.58 -1.23 12.51
C GLN A 285 0.36 -0.34 12.26
N LYS A 286 -0.74 -0.93 11.75
CA LYS A 286 -2.03 -0.25 11.69
C LYS A 286 -2.42 0.28 13.08
N ASP A 287 -2.96 1.50 13.12
CA ASP A 287 -3.40 2.26 14.30
C ASP A 287 -2.35 2.54 15.40
N ARG A 288 -1.18 1.89 15.35
CA ARG A 288 -0.08 2.05 16.32
C ARG A 288 1.14 2.77 15.76
N GLY A 289 1.23 2.95 14.45
CA GLY A 289 2.30 3.68 13.79
C GLY A 289 3.64 2.94 13.79
N TRP A 290 4.73 3.69 13.61
CA TRP A 290 6.10 3.17 13.72
C TRP A 290 6.42 2.75 15.16
N GLN A 291 6.84 1.50 15.32
CA GLN A 291 7.38 0.99 16.57
C GLN A 291 8.88 1.34 16.68
N ASN A 292 9.39 1.40 17.91
CA ASN A 292 10.82 1.64 18.17
C ASN A 292 11.69 0.63 17.40
N LEU A 293 12.88 1.06 17.00
CA LEU A 293 13.91 0.16 16.47
C LEU A 293 14.27 -0.87 17.54
N ALA A 294 14.19 -2.14 17.19
CA ALA A 294 14.63 -3.24 18.04
C ALA A 294 15.66 -4.08 17.27
N CYS A 295 16.70 -4.54 17.96
CA CYS A 295 17.81 -5.29 17.37
C CYS A 295 17.96 -6.64 18.05
N ASP A 296 18.26 -7.67 17.28
CA ASP A 296 18.71 -8.94 17.81
C ASP A 296 20.09 -8.76 18.50
N LYS A 297 20.38 -9.64 19.44
CA LYS A 297 21.68 -9.71 20.13
C LYS A 297 22.45 -10.94 19.67
N PRO A 298 23.58 -10.77 18.96
CA PRO A 298 24.37 -11.89 18.46
C PRO A 298 24.69 -12.95 19.52
N GLY A 299 24.27 -14.19 19.28
CA GLY A 299 24.53 -15.33 20.17
C GLY A 299 23.72 -15.37 21.47
N GLU A 300 22.77 -14.47 21.70
CA GLU A 300 21.82 -14.50 22.84
C GLU A 300 20.41 -14.96 22.41
N GLY A 301 19.60 -15.38 23.38
CA GLY A 301 18.17 -15.63 23.18
C GLY A 301 17.83 -16.75 22.19
N GLU A 302 16.78 -16.55 21.40
CA GLU A 302 16.27 -17.52 20.42
C GLU A 302 16.99 -17.45 19.06
N ARG A 303 18.05 -16.64 18.94
CA ARG A 303 18.84 -16.42 17.71
C ARG A 303 18.02 -15.89 16.53
N TYR A 304 16.96 -15.14 16.85
CA TYR A 304 16.19 -14.31 15.94
C TYR A 304 15.50 -13.18 16.70
N ILE A 305 15.11 -12.13 15.98
CA ILE A 305 14.22 -11.09 16.51
C ILE A 305 12.82 -11.18 15.89
N PHE A 306 11.80 -11.06 16.74
CA PHE A 306 10.41 -10.87 16.30
C PHE A 306 10.12 -9.38 16.04
N GLY A 307 9.53 -9.07 14.89
CA GLY A 307 9.04 -7.75 14.53
C GLY A 307 7.56 -7.77 14.21
N GLY A 308 6.74 -7.04 14.97
CA GLY A 308 5.30 -6.98 14.78
C GLY A 308 4.51 -7.04 16.06
N THR A 309 3.39 -7.74 16.02
CA THR A 309 2.49 -7.95 17.17
C THR A 309 1.88 -9.34 17.11
N LEU A 310 1.57 -9.88 18.29
CA LEU A 310 0.83 -11.13 18.40
C LEU A 310 -0.69 -10.91 18.20
N ASP A 311 -1.16 -9.69 18.43
CA ASP A 311 -2.57 -9.27 18.34
C ASP A 311 -3.16 -9.52 16.94
N ASN A 312 -4.15 -10.40 16.89
CA ASN A 312 -4.79 -10.86 15.65
C ASN A 312 -5.55 -9.76 14.89
N GLY A 313 -5.85 -8.62 15.53
CA GLY A 313 -6.53 -7.47 14.93
C GLY A 313 -5.62 -6.43 14.29
N ILE A 314 -4.29 -6.52 14.45
CA ILE A 314 -3.34 -5.49 14.05
C ILE A 314 -2.28 -6.04 13.10
N TRP A 315 -2.18 -5.45 11.92
CA TRP A 315 -1.27 -5.88 10.86
C TRP A 315 -0.13 -4.89 10.60
N LEU A 316 0.91 -5.38 9.93
CA LEU A 316 2.00 -4.58 9.39
C LEU A 316 1.56 -3.86 8.10
N GLU A 317 1.98 -2.62 7.95
CA GLU A 317 1.81 -1.85 6.70
C GLU A 317 3.15 -1.51 6.03
N ALA A 318 4.23 -1.38 6.80
CA ALA A 318 5.58 -1.12 6.32
C ALA A 318 6.65 -1.69 7.28
N VAL A 319 7.86 -1.93 6.77
CA VAL A 319 9.00 -2.46 7.52
C VAL A 319 10.30 -1.73 7.16
N LYS A 320 11.29 -1.85 8.05
CA LYS A 320 12.68 -1.37 7.90
C LYS A 320 13.63 -2.40 8.51
N PHE A 321 14.76 -2.65 7.86
CA PHE A 321 15.81 -3.54 8.35
C PHE A 321 17.21 -2.93 8.18
N THR A 322 18.15 -3.23 9.09
CA THR A 322 19.58 -2.90 9.01
C THR A 322 20.44 -4.01 9.61
N VAL A 323 21.69 -4.16 9.17
CA VAL A 323 22.68 -5.20 9.60
C VAL A 323 24.08 -4.62 9.88
#